data_AF-A0A3A9G519-F1
#
_entry.id   AF-A0A3A9G519-F1
#
_cell.length_a   1.000
_cell.length_b   1.000
_cell.length_c   1.000
_cell.angle_alpha   90.00
_cell.angle_beta   90.00
_cell.angle_gamma   90.00
#
_symmetry.space_group_name_H-M   'P 1'
#
loop_
_entity.id
_entity.type
_entity.pdbx_description
1 polymer ?
#
loop_
_entity_poly.entity_id
_entity_poly.type
_entity_poly.pdbx_seq_one_letter_code
_entity_poly.pdbx_strand_id
1 'polypeptide(L)'
;MTQGDVFIRYVSFPYTVKGVTLPNDDGTFSIYINSDLPRAQQEKALRHELAHIREGHFYDETPLNEEEAAADQDETPIPEDVLIFARGGGAVTGQKYQRLLNLLNDTIDNVLRHWPASP
;
A
#
# COMPACT_ATOMS: atom_id res chain seq x y z
N MET A 1 -7.92 16.04 2.32
CA MET A 1 -7.21 14.75 2.45
C MET A 1 -5.77 15.10 2.72
N THR A 2 -5.05 14.28 3.49
CA THR A 2 -3.69 14.58 3.91
C THR A 2 -2.70 13.74 3.10
N GLN A 3 -1.56 14.34 2.76
CA GLN A 3 -0.47 13.65 2.06
C GLN A 3 -0.11 12.35 2.80
N GLY A 4 0.08 11.27 2.04
CA GLY A 4 0.38 9.95 2.59
C GLY A 4 -0.84 9.10 2.96
N ASP A 5 -2.08 9.49 2.67
CA ASP A 5 -3.26 8.62 2.86
C ASP A 5 -3.27 7.41 1.90
N VAL A 6 -3.77 6.24 2.33
CA VAL A 6 -3.87 5.02 1.51
C VAL A 6 -5.31 4.51 1.42
N PHE A 7 -5.78 4.28 0.19
CA PHE A 7 -7.13 3.79 -0.10
C PHE A 7 -7.10 2.34 -0.55
N ILE A 8 -7.61 1.41 0.26
CA ILE A 8 -7.63 -0.02 -0.07
C ILE A 8 -9.01 -0.43 -0.59
N ARG A 9 -9.06 -1.12 -1.72
CA ARG A 9 -10.30 -1.62 -2.35
C ARG A 9 -10.15 -3.07 -2.78
N TYR A 10 -11.16 -3.89 -2.52
CA TYR A 10 -11.24 -5.25 -3.06
C TYR A 10 -12.10 -5.24 -4.32
N VAL A 11 -11.53 -5.63 -5.44
CA VAL A 11 -12.19 -5.62 -6.76
C VAL A 11 -11.88 -6.92 -7.51
N SER A 12 -12.78 -7.35 -8.40
CA SER A 12 -12.52 -8.54 -9.22
C SER A 12 -11.47 -8.22 -10.28
N PHE A 13 -10.48 -9.12 -10.42
CA PHE A 13 -9.44 -9.07 -11.43
C PHE A 13 -9.19 -10.47 -12.02
N PRO A 14 -8.57 -10.59 -13.20
CA PRO A 14 -7.99 -11.86 -13.64
C PRO A 14 -7.08 -12.44 -12.55
N TYR A 15 -7.14 -13.76 -12.31
CA TYR A 15 -6.39 -14.45 -11.24
C TYR A 15 -4.86 -14.25 -11.29
N THR A 16 -4.32 -13.83 -12.44
CA THR A 16 -2.91 -13.48 -12.59
C THR A 16 -2.53 -12.17 -11.89
N VAL A 17 -3.50 -11.29 -11.63
CA VAL A 17 -3.32 -10.02 -10.91
C VAL A 17 -3.80 -10.22 -9.47
N LYS A 18 -2.87 -10.10 -8.52
CA LYS A 18 -3.17 -10.31 -7.09
C LYS A 18 -3.51 -9.01 -6.37
N GLY A 19 -2.79 -7.95 -6.72
CA GLY A 19 -2.98 -6.60 -6.24
C GLY A 19 -2.34 -5.61 -7.22
N VAL A 20 -2.60 -4.33 -6.98
CA VAL A 20 -1.90 -3.22 -7.63
C VAL A 20 -1.95 -1.99 -6.74
N THR A 21 -0.84 -1.25 -6.70
CA THR A 21 -0.71 0.04 -6.04
C THR A 21 -0.52 1.15 -7.06
N LEU A 22 -1.26 2.24 -6.89
CA LEU A 22 -1.19 3.43 -7.73
C LEU A 22 -0.89 4.65 -6.85
N PRO A 23 0.23 5.36 -7.06
CA PRO A 23 0.41 6.71 -6.51
C PRO A 23 -0.58 7.68 -7.17
N ASN A 24 -1.16 8.58 -6.37
CA ASN A 24 -2.07 9.63 -6.82
C ASN A 24 -1.35 10.99 -6.84
N ASP A 25 -1.81 11.93 -7.67
CA ASP A 25 -1.20 13.26 -7.83
C ASP A 25 -1.21 14.12 -6.55
N ASP A 26 -2.08 13.82 -5.59
CA ASP A 26 -2.18 14.51 -4.30
C ASP A 26 -1.29 13.92 -3.20
N GLY A 27 -0.39 13.00 -3.56
CA GLY A 27 0.51 12.33 -2.64
C GLY A 27 -0.15 11.26 -1.77
N THR A 28 -1.37 10.82 -2.14
CA THR A 28 -2.02 9.63 -1.57
C THR A 28 -1.78 8.40 -2.45
N PHE A 29 -2.17 7.22 -1.98
CA PHE A 29 -2.06 5.97 -2.75
C PHE A 29 -3.38 5.23 -2.83
N SER A 30 -3.62 4.54 -3.94
CA SER A 30 -4.74 3.62 -4.11
C SER A 30 -4.21 2.20 -4.24
N ILE A 31 -4.64 1.30 -3.35
CA ILE A 31 -4.36 -0.14 -3.40
C ILE A 31 -5.62 -0.88 -3.82
N TYR A 32 -5.50 -1.75 -4.82
CA TYR A 32 -6.56 -2.64 -5.25
C TYR A 32 -6.13 -4.09 -5.06
N ILE A 33 -6.95 -4.91 -4.40
CA ILE A 33 -6.68 -6.32 -4.14
C ILE A 33 -7.72 -7.17 -4.86
N ASN A 34 -7.29 -8.26 -5.49
CA ASN A 34 -8.18 -9.16 -6.17
C ASN A 34 -9.14 -9.85 -5.17
N SER A 35 -10.43 -9.52 -5.27
CA SER A 35 -11.49 -10.06 -4.40
C SER A 35 -11.71 -11.55 -4.58
N ASP A 36 -11.30 -12.11 -5.72
CA ASP A 36 -11.58 -13.50 -6.10
C ASP A 36 -10.51 -14.48 -5.58
N LEU A 37 -9.45 -13.94 -4.96
CA LEU A 37 -8.43 -14.71 -4.26
C LEU A 37 -8.90 -15.19 -2.88
N PRO A 38 -8.38 -16.34 -2.39
CA PRO A 38 -8.56 -16.74 -0.99
C PRO A 38 -8.06 -15.69 0.00
N ARG A 39 -8.69 -15.62 1.18
CA ARG A 39 -8.39 -14.59 2.20
C ARG A 39 -6.92 -14.46 2.57
N ALA A 40 -6.20 -15.57 2.66
CA ALA A 40 -4.77 -15.56 2.97
C ALA A 40 -3.94 -14.96 1.83
N GLN A 41 -4.34 -15.18 0.57
CA GLN A 41 -3.67 -14.61 -0.60
C GLN A 41 -4.01 -13.13 -0.76
N GLN A 42 -5.24 -12.72 -0.45
CA GLN A 42 -5.63 -11.32 -0.36
C GLN A 42 -4.77 -10.54 0.65
N GLU A 43 -4.55 -11.12 1.82
CA GLU A 43 -3.72 -10.52 2.87
C GLU A 43 -2.24 -10.47 2.46
N LYS A 44 -1.73 -11.54 1.83
CA LYS A 44 -0.38 -11.53 1.26
C LYS A 44 -0.22 -10.44 0.19
N ALA A 45 -1.20 -10.31 -0.71
CA ALA A 45 -1.19 -9.28 -1.74
C ALA A 45 -1.20 -7.89 -1.10
N LEU A 46 -2.09 -7.63 -0.14
CA LEU A 46 -2.15 -6.34 0.55
C LEU A 46 -0.82 -5.99 1.24
N ARG A 47 -0.15 -6.97 1.84
CA ARG A 47 1.15 -6.75 2.49
C ARG A 47 2.23 -6.37 1.47
N HIS A 48 2.29 -7.09 0.36
CA HIS A 48 3.18 -6.77 -0.76
C HIS A 48 2.93 -5.35 -1.30
N GLU A 49 1.68 -4.98 -1.54
CA GLU A 49 1.32 -3.63 -2.00
C GLU A 49 1.72 -2.53 -0.99
N LEU A 50 1.52 -2.77 0.31
CA LEU A 50 1.96 -1.86 1.37
C LEU A 50 3.49 -1.76 1.45
N ALA A 51 4.23 -2.83 1.13
CA ALA A 51 5.68 -2.83 1.12
C ALA A 51 6.23 -1.89 0.02
N HIS A 52 5.63 -1.86 -1.18
CA HIS A 52 6.02 -0.88 -2.20
C HIS A 52 5.89 0.56 -1.74
N ILE A 53 4.81 0.87 -1.00
CA ILE A 53 4.65 2.20 -0.40
C ILE A 53 5.73 2.42 0.66
N ARG A 54 5.95 1.42 1.55
CA ARG A 54 6.91 1.47 2.66
C ARG A 54 8.36 1.69 2.24
N GLU A 55 8.78 1.06 1.16
CA GLU A 55 10.16 1.15 0.69
C GLU A 55 10.35 2.31 -0.30
N GLY A 56 9.26 2.89 -0.82
CA GLY A 56 9.33 4.03 -1.73
C GLY A 56 9.64 3.65 -3.18
N HIS A 57 9.39 2.40 -3.57
CA HIS A 57 9.66 1.82 -4.90
C HIS A 57 9.07 2.63 -6.09
N PHE A 58 8.11 3.53 -5.86
CA PHE A 58 7.57 4.39 -6.91
C PHE A 58 8.43 5.63 -7.22
N TYR A 59 9.46 5.91 -6.42
CA TYR A 59 10.22 7.16 -6.46
C TYR A 59 11.73 6.98 -6.39
N ASP A 60 12.21 5.75 -6.31
CA ASP A 60 13.64 5.45 -6.33
C ASP A 60 14.05 4.81 -7.67
N GLU A 61 15.35 4.59 -7.86
CA GLU A 61 15.91 4.00 -9.08
C GLU A 61 16.27 2.52 -8.91
N THR A 62 15.71 1.85 -7.90
CA THR A 62 15.96 0.43 -7.63
C THR A 62 15.45 -0.39 -8.82
N PRO A 63 16.19 -1.43 -9.25
CA PRO A 63 15.69 -2.30 -10.30
C PRO A 63 14.36 -2.96 -9.90
N LEU A 64 13.37 -2.92 -10.78
CA LEU A 64 12.03 -3.50 -10.54
C LEU A 64 12.08 -4.93 -9.95
N ASN A 65 13.00 -5.78 -10.42
CA ASN A 65 13.13 -7.15 -9.92
C ASN A 65 13.59 -7.22 -8.46
N GLU A 66 14.35 -6.24 -7.98
CA GLU A 66 14.78 -6.13 -6.59
C GLU A 66 13.64 -5.60 -5.71
N GLU A 67 12.90 -4.60 -6.21
CA GLU A 67 11.70 -4.06 -5.55
C GLU A 67 10.63 -5.13 -5.32
N GLU A 68 10.29 -5.88 -6.37
CA GLU A 68 9.32 -6.97 -6.32
C GLU A 68 9.77 -8.09 -5.37
N ALA A 69 11.07 -8.42 -5.38
CA ALA A 69 11.63 -9.44 -4.49
C ALA A 69 11.60 -9.00 -3.02
N ALA A 70 11.86 -7.72 -2.74
CA ALA A 70 11.76 -7.15 -1.39
C ALA A 70 10.30 -7.16 -0.90
N ALA A 71 9.35 -6.72 -1.75
CA ALA A 71 7.93 -6.70 -1.42
C ALA A 71 7.36 -8.12 -1.21
N ASP A 72 7.80 -9.12 -1.98
CA ASP A 72 7.41 -10.53 -1.80
C ASP A 72 7.88 -11.15 -0.48
N GLN A 73 8.99 -10.64 0.08
CA GLN A 73 9.58 -11.07 1.34
C GLN A 73 9.04 -10.31 2.56
N ASP A 74 8.19 -9.29 2.37
CA ASP A 74 7.65 -8.56 3.50
C ASP A 74 6.72 -9.45 4.36
N GLU A 75 7.05 -9.53 5.64
CA GLU A 75 6.28 -10.26 6.65
C GLU A 75 5.67 -9.32 7.70
N THR A 76 5.67 -8.02 7.44
CA THR A 76 5.14 -7.01 8.37
C THR A 76 3.67 -7.29 8.65
N PRO A 77 3.28 -7.54 9.91
CA PRO A 77 1.89 -7.85 10.23
C PRO A 77 0.99 -6.68 9.86
N ILE A 78 -0.09 -6.97 9.13
CA ILE A 78 -1.13 -5.97 8.89
C ILE A 78 -2.03 -5.94 10.13
N PRO A 79 -2.22 -4.78 10.78
CA PRO A 79 -3.11 -4.69 11.93
C PRO A 79 -4.52 -5.18 11.60
N GLU A 80 -5.13 -5.96 12.50
CA GLU A 80 -6.44 -6.60 12.24
C GLU A 80 -7.57 -5.59 11.98
N ASP A 81 -7.51 -4.42 12.61
CA ASP A 81 -8.47 -3.34 12.37
C ASP A 81 -8.40 -2.85 10.92
N VAL A 82 -7.21 -2.76 10.33
CA VAL A 82 -7.01 -2.41 8.91
C VAL A 82 -7.65 -3.46 8.01
N LEU A 83 -7.43 -4.75 8.30
CA LEU A 83 -8.03 -5.85 7.55
C LEU A 83 -9.56 -5.81 7.61
N ILE A 84 -10.13 -5.52 8.78
CA ILE A 84 -11.58 -5.40 8.97
C ILE A 84 -12.13 -4.23 8.14
N PHE A 85 -11.49 -3.06 8.18
CA PHE A 85 -11.94 -1.88 7.43
C PHE A 85 -11.84 -2.07 5.92
N ALA A 86 -10.71 -2.59 5.43
CA ALA A 86 -10.50 -2.82 4.01
C ALA A 86 -11.54 -3.81 3.44
N ARG A 87 -11.91 -4.85 4.21
CA ARG A 87 -12.95 -5.82 3.84
C ARG A 87 -14.37 -5.26 3.89
N GLY A 88 -14.62 -4.22 4.69
CA GLY A 88 -15.93 -3.56 4.81
C GLY A 88 -16.32 -2.65 3.65
N GLY A 89 -15.46 -2.49 2.63
CA GLY A 89 -15.71 -1.64 1.47
C GLY A 89 -15.55 -0.13 1.74
N GLY A 90 -15.00 0.24 2.89
CA GLY A 90 -14.75 1.63 3.27
C GLY A 90 -13.40 2.13 2.79
N ALA A 91 -13.35 3.37 2.31
CA ALA A 91 -12.11 4.13 2.23
C ALA A 91 -11.53 4.28 3.65
N VAL A 92 -10.26 3.94 3.86
CA VAL A 92 -9.59 4.13 5.15
C VAL A 92 -9.15 5.60 5.23
N THR A 93 -9.85 6.43 6.01
CA THR A 93 -9.51 7.86 6.16
C THR A 93 -9.37 8.32 7.62
N GLY A 94 -8.29 9.07 7.91
CA GLY A 94 -8.36 10.31 8.69
C GLY A 94 -7.99 10.34 10.19
N GLN A 95 -8.17 9.27 10.99
CA GLN A 95 -7.73 9.30 12.41
C GLN A 95 -7.23 7.96 12.96
N LYS A 96 -7.82 6.83 12.52
CA LYS A 96 -7.27 5.49 12.81
C LYS A 96 -6.02 5.18 11.99
N TYR A 97 -5.90 5.87 10.86
CA TYR A 97 -4.76 5.86 9.96
C TYR A 97 -3.46 6.32 10.63
N GLN A 98 -3.51 7.23 11.63
CA GLN A 98 -2.30 7.65 12.36
C GLN A 98 -1.53 6.48 12.98
N ARG A 99 -2.20 5.36 13.30
CA ARG A 99 -1.56 4.14 13.83
C ARG A 99 -0.84 3.32 12.75
N LEU A 100 -1.40 3.30 11.54
CA LEU A 100 -0.81 2.69 10.34
C LEU A 100 0.35 3.55 9.83
N LEU A 101 0.14 4.86 9.79
CA LEU A 101 1.16 5.88 9.55
C LEU A 101 2.31 5.77 10.54
N ASN A 102 2.07 5.60 11.84
CA ASN A 102 3.17 5.41 12.79
C ASN A 102 4.00 4.13 12.55
N LEU A 103 3.46 3.11 11.85
CA LEU A 103 4.20 1.93 11.40
C LEU A 103 4.90 2.16 10.04
N LEU A 104 4.45 3.16 9.28
CA LEU A 104 4.96 3.58 7.98
C LEU A 104 5.65 4.96 8.04
N ASN A 105 5.93 5.52 9.23
CA ASN A 105 6.31 6.93 9.34
C ASN A 105 7.78 7.13 8.94
N ASP A 106 8.62 6.12 9.17
CA ASP A 106 9.99 6.07 8.64
C ASP A 106 9.99 6.08 7.10
N THR A 107 8.93 5.56 6.48
CA THR A 107 8.71 5.56 5.03
C THR A 107 8.26 6.90 4.51
N ILE A 108 7.27 7.53 5.12
CA ILE A 108 6.72 8.78 4.58
C ILE A 108 7.79 9.85 4.58
N ASP A 109 8.67 9.88 5.59
CA ASP A 109 9.87 10.71 5.55
C ASP A 109 10.82 10.34 4.39
N ASN A 110 10.95 9.05 4.04
CA ASN A 110 11.71 8.59 2.87
C ASN A 110 11.06 8.97 1.53
N VAL A 111 9.74 8.79 1.38
CA VAL A 111 9.00 9.16 0.16
C VAL A 111 8.97 10.68 -0.01
N LEU A 112 8.75 11.44 1.07
CA LEU A 112 8.79 12.91 1.07
C LEU A 112 10.20 13.46 0.73
N ARG A 113 11.27 12.72 1.07
CA ARG A 113 12.65 13.07 0.67
C ARG A 113 12.88 12.94 -0.84
N HIS A 114 12.22 12.00 -1.51
CA HIS A 114 12.44 11.69 -2.93
C HIS A 114 11.32 12.24 -3.83
N TRP A 115 10.26 12.81 -3.27
CA TRP A 115 9.23 13.49 -4.03
C TRP A 115 9.79 14.78 -4.67
N PRO A 116 9.74 14.93 -6.01
CA PRO A 116 10.11 16.18 -6.64
C PRO A 116 9.08 17.24 -6.24
N ALA A 117 9.53 18.30 -5.55
CA ALA A 117 8.69 19.45 -5.27
C ALA A 117 8.05 19.93 -6.58
N SER A 118 6.71 19.89 -6.64
CA SER A 118 5.99 20.42 -7.80
C SER A 118 6.30 21.92 -7.93
N PRO A 119 6.51 22.44 -9.17
CA PRO A 119 6.85 23.84 -9.42
C PRO A 119 5.73 24.82 -9.05
#